data_AF-B2JL32-F1
#
_entry.id   AF-B2JL32-F1
#
_cell.length_a   1.000
_cell.length_b   1.000
_cell.length_c   1.000
_cell.angle_alpha   90.00
_cell.angle_beta   90.00
_cell.angle_gamma   90.00
#
_symmetry.space_group_name_H-M   'P 1'
#
loop_
_entity.id
_entity.type
_entity.pdbx_description
1 polymer ?
#
loop_
_entity_poly.entity_id
_entity_poly.type
_entity_poly.pdbx_seq_one_letter_code
_entity_poly.pdbx_strand_id
1 'polypeptide(L)' 'MQHECLWPGCGRLIPLAQWGCKAHWYKLPAQLRTRIGRAYRAGVDTDTHPTKAWRRAHAAALAWIEQFEAQRASES' A
#
# COMPACT_ATOMS: atom_id res chain seq x y z
N MET A 1 4.28 -4.77 17.51
CA MET A 1 4.25 -3.41 16.92
C MET A 1 3.30 -3.45 15.71
N GLN A 2 2.39 -2.48 15.61
CA GLN A 2 1.35 -2.41 14.59
C GLN A 2 1.31 -0.99 14.01
N HIS A 3 0.77 -0.84 12.81
CA HIS A 3 0.48 0.46 12.23
C HIS A 3 -0.91 0.46 11.61
N GLU A 4 -1.42 1.65 11.30
CA GLU A 4 -2.69 1.77 10.61
C GLU A 4 -2.55 1.37 9.14
N CYS A 5 -3.61 0.76 8.60
CA CYS A 5 -3.74 0.45 7.20
C CYS A 5 -3.45 1.69 6.34
N LEU A 6 -2.54 1.57 5.38
CA LEU A 6 -2.10 2.68 4.52
C LEU A 6 -3.16 3.14 3.49
N TRP A 7 -4.36 2.56 3.53
CA TRP A 7 -5.49 3.07 2.76
C TRP A 7 -6.10 4.26 3.50
N PRO A 8 -6.15 5.46 2.89
CA PRO A 8 -6.68 6.67 3.53
C PRO A 8 -8.09 6.45 4.10
N GLY A 9 -8.29 6.77 5.38
CA GLY A 9 -9.59 6.65 6.05
C GLY A 9 -9.96 5.26 6.57
N CYS A 10 -9.11 4.23 6.43
CA CYS A 10 -9.43 2.88 6.92
C CYS A 10 -9.34 2.72 8.45
N GLY A 11 -8.33 3.33 9.11
CA GLY A 11 -8.11 3.26 10.56
C GLY A 11 -7.79 1.88 11.16
N ARG A 12 -7.76 0.81 10.37
CA ARG A 12 -7.54 -0.56 10.89
C ARG A 12 -6.07 -0.80 11.24
N LEU A 13 -5.81 -1.24 12.46
CA LEU A 13 -4.46 -1.67 12.88
C LEU A 13 -4.06 -2.98 12.22
N ILE A 14 -2.86 -3.03 11.65
CA ILE A 14 -2.28 -4.17 10.95
C ILE A 14 -0.82 -4.41 11.38
N PRO A 15 -0.29 -5.63 11.20
CA PRO A 15 1.12 -5.94 11.46
C PRO A 15 2.05 -5.14 10.56
N LEU A 16 3.25 -4.77 11.03
CA LEU A 16 4.29 -4.05 10.26
C LEU A 16 4.69 -4.74 8.93
N ALA A 17 4.53 -6.06 8.84
CA ALA A 17 4.82 -6.81 7.63
C ALA A 17 3.73 -6.68 6.54
N GLN A 18 2.58 -6.07 6.86
CA GLN A 18 1.48 -5.87 5.94
C GLN A 18 1.42 -4.41 5.51
N TRP A 19 1.21 -4.18 4.21
CA TRP A 19 1.06 -2.82 3.70
C TRP A 19 -0.34 -2.24 4.01
N GLY A 20 -1.38 -3.07 3.91
CA GLY A 20 -2.77 -2.69 4.13
C GLY A 20 -3.56 -3.88 4.65
N CYS A 21 -4.76 -3.63 5.19
CA CYS A 21 -5.64 -4.72 5.63
C CYS A 21 -6.02 -5.61 4.43
N LYS A 22 -6.42 -6.86 4.69
CA LYS A 22 -6.75 -7.85 3.66
C LYS A 22 -7.69 -7.29 2.57
N ALA A 23 -8.76 -6.60 2.99
CA ALA A 23 -9.74 -6.02 2.06
C ALA A 23 -9.10 -4.98 1.11
N HIS A 24 -8.36 -4.02 1.65
CA HIS A 24 -7.70 -2.97 0.87
C HIS A 24 -6.52 -3.47 0.05
N TRP A 25 -5.79 -4.45 0.56
CA TRP A 25 -4.73 -5.09 -0.18
C TRP A 25 -5.28 -5.71 -1.47
N TYR A 26 -6.34 -6.51 -1.39
CA TYR A 26 -6.91 -7.15 -2.59
C TYR A 26 -7.69 -6.19 -3.49
N LYS A 27 -8.04 -5.00 -3.01
CA LYS A 27 -8.61 -3.92 -3.84
C LYS A 27 -7.55 -3.31 -4.79
N LEU A 28 -6.27 -3.32 -4.39
CA LEU A 28 -5.19 -2.83 -5.24
C LEU A 28 -4.97 -3.71 -6.49
N PRO A 29 -4.65 -3.08 -7.64
CA PRO A 29 -4.19 -3.77 -8.84
C PRO A 29 -3.02 -4.70 -8.55
N ALA A 30 -3.02 -5.88 -9.19
CA ALA A 30 -1.99 -6.90 -8.99
C ALA A 30 -0.58 -6.36 -9.19
N GLN A 31 -0.39 -5.50 -10.19
CA GLN A 31 0.91 -4.89 -10.50
C GLN A 31 1.44 -4.03 -9.34
N LEU A 32 0.57 -3.24 -8.69
CA LEU A 32 0.95 -2.42 -7.54
C LEU A 32 1.27 -3.28 -6.32
N ARG A 33 0.45 -4.31 -6.06
CA ARG A 33 0.72 -5.29 -5.00
C ARG A 33 2.10 -5.95 -5.16
N THR A 34 2.41 -6.43 -6.37
CA THR A 34 3.71 -7.04 -6.67
C THR A 34 4.85 -6.04 -6.49
N ARG A 35 4.68 -4.79 -6.92
CA ARG A 35 5.70 -3.73 -6.79
C ARG A 35 6.00 -3.41 -5.33
N ILE A 36 4.97 -3.26 -4.49
CA ILE A 36 5.11 -3.03 -3.05
C ILE A 36 5.83 -4.20 -2.40
N GLY A 37 5.38 -5.44 -2.65
CA GLY A 37 5.97 -6.64 -2.04
C GLY A 37 7.46 -6.80 -2.38
N ARG A 38 7.84 -6.56 -3.64
CA ARG A 38 9.25 -6.58 -4.08
C ARG A 38 10.08 -5.51 -3.37
N ALA A 39 9.57 -4.28 -3.30
CA ALA A 39 10.29 -3.17 -2.68
C ALA A 39 10.43 -3.31 -1.16
N TYR A 40 9.42 -3.91 -0.51
CA TYR A 40 9.48 -4.25 0.90
C TYR A 40 10.56 -5.30 1.17
N ARG A 41 10.52 -6.44 0.46
CA ARG A 41 11.51 -7.52 0.59
C ARG A 41 12.94 -7.00 0.38
N ALA A 42 13.17 -6.23 -0.69
CA ALA A 42 14.49 -5.67 -0.96
C ALA A 42 15.00 -4.77 0.19
N GLY A 43 14.11 -4.02 0.86
CA GLY A 43 14.49 -3.20 2.02
C GLY A 43 14.77 -4.01 3.28
N VAL A 44 14.04 -5.11 3.48
CA VAL A 44 14.30 -6.06 4.58
C VAL A 44 15.62 -6.78 4.36
N ASP A 45 15.88 -7.28 3.15
CA ASP A 45 17.11 -8.02 2.82
C ASP A 45 18.38 -7.18 2.98
N THR A 46 18.24 -5.86 2.87
CA THR A 46 19.35 -4.89 2.98
C THR A 46 19.38 -4.13 4.30
N ASP A 47 18.43 -4.40 5.21
CA ASP A 47 18.21 -3.64 6.45
C ASP A 47 18.12 -2.11 6.25
N THR A 48 17.60 -1.66 5.10
CA THR A 48 17.48 -0.23 4.73
C THR A 48 16.03 0.23 4.56
N HIS A 49 15.10 -0.39 5.30
CA HIS A 49 13.69 -0.06 5.18
C HIS A 49 13.33 1.25 5.91
N PRO A 50 12.58 2.18 5.28
CA PRO A 50 12.03 2.13 3.93
C PRO A 50 13.03 2.58 2.85
N THR A 51 13.10 1.80 1.77
CA THR A 51 13.93 2.12 0.60
C THR A 51 13.27 3.17 -0.31
N LYS A 52 14.06 3.78 -1.21
CA LYS A 52 13.52 4.65 -2.28
C LYS A 52 12.51 3.92 -3.17
N ALA A 53 12.73 2.62 -3.43
CA ALA A 53 11.80 1.79 -4.20
C ALA A 53 10.47 1.62 -3.47
N TRP A 54 10.50 1.43 -2.15
CA TRP A 54 9.30 1.29 -1.34
C TRP A 54 8.50 2.59 -1.32
N ARG A 55 9.16 3.75 -1.09
CA ARG A 55 8.49 5.06 -1.12
C ARG A 55 7.80 5.33 -2.47
N ARG A 56 8.45 4.98 -3.58
CA ARG A 56 7.87 5.10 -4.93
C ARG A 56 6.67 4.18 -5.14
N ALA A 57 6.75 2.93 -4.67
CA ALA A 57 5.65 1.98 -4.78
C ALA A 57 4.46 2.42 -3.91
N HIS A 58 4.72 2.91 -2.71
CA HIS A 58 3.73 3.48 -1.80
C HIS A 58 3.03 4.69 -2.42
N ALA A 59 3.79 5.66 -2.95
CA ALA A 59 3.21 6.84 -3.61
C ALA A 59 2.34 6.46 -4.82
N ALA A 60 2.77 5.49 -5.64
CA ALA A 60 1.98 5.01 -6.77
C ALA A 60 0.66 4.35 -6.32
N ALA A 61 0.67 3.65 -5.19
CA ALA A 61 -0.55 3.07 -4.62
C ALA A 61 -1.51 4.15 -4.13
N LEU A 62 -1.01 5.18 -3.43
CA LEU A 62 -1.84 6.30 -2.98
C LEU A 62 -2.47 7.07 -4.14
N ALA A 63 -1.69 7.38 -5.18
CA ALA A 63 -2.19 8.06 -6.38
C ALA A 63 -3.27 7.24 -7.09
N TRP A 64 -3.12 5.91 -7.13
CA TRP A 64 -4.15 5.04 -7.69
C TRP A 64 -5.40 5.00 -6.81
N ILE A 65 -5.26 4.97 -5.48
CA ILE A 65 -6.41 4.98 -4.55
C ILE A 65 -7.23 6.26 -4.72
N GLU A 66 -6.56 7.41 -4.83
CA GLU A 66 -7.22 8.69 -5.08
C GLU A 66 -8.08 8.66 -6.35
N GLN A 67 -7.52 8.18 -7.46
CA GLN A 67 -8.25 8.02 -8.72
C GLN A 67 -9.41 7.03 -8.60
N PHE A 68 -9.19 5.91 -7.91
CA PHE A 68 -10.20 4.88 -7.70
C PHE A 68 -11.39 5.37 -6.87
N GLU A 69 -11.14 6.10 -5.78
CA GLU A 69 -12.22 6.67 -4.96
C GLU A 69 -12.94 7.82 -5.70
N ALA A 70 -12.22 8.63 -6.48
CA ALA A 70 -12.85 9.67 -7.32
C ALA A 70 -13.78 9.08 -8.39
N GLN A 71 -13.37 8.00 -9.05
CA GLN A 71 -14.22 7.27 -9.99
C GLN A 71 -15.48 6.72 -9.31
N ARG A 72 -15.31 6.08 -8.15
CA ARG A 72 -16.45 5.54 -7.38
C ARG A 72 -17.45 6.61 -6.94
N ALA A 73 -16.97 7.79 -6.57
CA ALA A 73 -17.82 8.90 -6.18
C ALA A 73 -18.62 9.46 -7.37
N SER A 74 -18.08 9.41 -8.60
CA SER A 74 -18.78 9.85 -9.81
C SER A 74 -19.83 8.86 -10.33
N GLU A 75 -19.74 7.59 -9.92
CA GLU A 75 -20.66 6.52 -10.31
C GLU A 75 -21.83 6.35 -9.32
N SER A 76 -21.88 7.14 -8.25
CA SER A 76 -22.92 7.12 -7.20
C SER A 76 -23.85 8.31 -7.32
#